data_AF-A0A955KTW7-F1
#
_entry.id   AF-A0A955KTW7-F1
#
_cell.length_a   1.000
_cell.length_b   1.000
_cell.length_c   1.000
_cell.angle_alpha   90.00
_cell.angle_beta   90.00
_cell.angle_gamma   90.00
#
_symmetry.space_group_name_H-M   'P 1'
#
loop_
_entity.id
_entity.type
_entity.pdbx_description
1 polymer ?
#
loop_
_entity_poly.entity_id
_entity_poly.type
_entity_poly.pdbx_seq_one_letter_code
_entity_poly.pdbx_strand_id
1 'polypeptide(L)'
;MQNAPTFQKSSLGPRRNMINLDDWPKVMQIFQEGRYRDTFMAILNYINAEQVKKYGNEDQTHFEFRHGSTVLSVDVNDKDYTIRAPFLKLAGDKLVPFLRQVTELNFNTLVLARLVLEDDILTFRFASPIDGSFPYKVYDLFKNICHTADNFDDFFIDKFGVEHAQELKVEHYTDAEVDAFYEQFQSILKEAMEFVDYFEGRRLYTFGKEILILELQKLDYSLRPQGFLKGEIEKVIKGLKAQAPDDQKLMDQKPEVVKLQEMAKEKFAQSMYKVEVFVPEGGKMDVMGVKNYFKKTVEDAEKDLERRAYEGAYLILAGDIYSLLFYNDLPEDIYKMLVELLEKASGKPWSEADTVLLEGLQNLMK
;
A
#
# COMPACT_ATOMS: atom_id res chain seq x y z
N MET A 1 -1.62 30.80 -5.42
CA MET A 1 -2.38 29.86 -6.25
C MET A 1 -3.86 29.97 -5.91
N GLN A 2 -4.72 30.17 -6.91
CA GLN A 2 -6.17 30.35 -6.72
C GLN A 2 -6.97 29.05 -6.93
N ASN A 3 -6.34 28.04 -7.52
CA ASN A 3 -6.98 26.80 -7.91
C ASN A 3 -6.42 25.63 -7.11
N ALA A 4 -7.27 24.62 -6.93
CA ALA A 4 -6.91 23.32 -6.40
C ALA A 4 -5.95 22.57 -7.33
N PRO A 5 -5.17 21.61 -6.80
CA PRO A 5 -4.33 20.72 -7.58
C PRO A 5 -5.08 20.01 -8.71
N THR A 6 -4.33 19.64 -9.74
CA THR A 6 -4.84 18.84 -10.84
C THR A 6 -5.01 17.38 -10.44
N PHE A 7 -6.11 16.78 -10.87
CA PHE A 7 -6.34 15.35 -10.77
C PHE A 7 -5.56 14.61 -11.86
N GLN A 8 -5.05 13.43 -11.50
CA GLN A 8 -4.24 12.59 -12.36
C GLN A 8 -4.87 11.21 -12.41
N LYS A 9 -5.52 10.89 -13.54
CA LYS A 9 -6.22 9.61 -13.70
C LYS A 9 -5.23 8.46 -13.59
N SER A 10 -5.55 7.47 -12.76
CA SER A 10 -4.78 6.23 -12.70
C SER A 10 -4.94 5.45 -14.00
N SER A 11 -3.82 5.07 -14.61
CA SER A 11 -3.76 4.17 -15.77
C SER A 11 -4.08 2.72 -15.41
N LEU A 12 -4.11 2.39 -14.10
CA LEU A 12 -4.11 1.02 -13.58
C LEU A 12 -5.47 0.54 -13.04
N GLY A 13 -6.54 1.34 -13.19
CA GLY A 13 -7.87 1.04 -12.65
C GLY A 13 -7.89 0.95 -11.12
N PRO A 14 -8.97 0.51 -10.44
CA PRO A 14 -8.96 0.26 -9.00
C PRO A 14 -8.00 -0.87 -8.59
N ARG A 15 -7.50 -0.84 -7.34
CA ARG A 15 -6.89 -2.04 -6.74
C ARG A 15 -7.99 -3.10 -6.67
N ARG A 16 -7.73 -4.33 -7.14
CA ARG A 16 -8.76 -5.38 -7.15
C ARG A 16 -9.14 -5.74 -5.72
N ASN A 17 -10.42 -5.61 -5.38
CA ASN A 17 -10.91 -6.09 -4.10
C ASN A 17 -11.10 -7.61 -4.15
N MET A 18 -10.09 -8.36 -3.70
CA MET A 18 -10.11 -9.84 -3.71
C MET A 18 -10.73 -10.46 -2.45
N ILE A 19 -10.96 -9.67 -1.39
CA ILE A 19 -11.49 -10.16 -0.11
C ILE A 19 -12.93 -9.68 0.06
N ASN A 20 -13.82 -10.62 0.37
CA ASN A 20 -15.19 -10.33 0.78
C ASN A 20 -15.37 -10.61 2.27
N LEU A 21 -15.62 -9.56 3.06
CA LEU A 21 -15.77 -9.66 4.53
C LEU A 21 -16.93 -10.58 4.94
N ASP A 22 -17.96 -10.70 4.10
CA ASP A 22 -19.12 -11.56 4.36
C ASP A 22 -18.81 -13.07 4.29
N ASP A 23 -17.64 -13.44 3.76
CA ASP A 23 -17.21 -14.83 3.68
C ASP A 23 -16.51 -15.30 4.97
N TRP A 24 -16.01 -14.38 5.80
CA TRP A 24 -15.30 -14.74 7.03
C TRP A 24 -16.17 -15.49 8.07
N PRO A 25 -17.45 -15.13 8.31
CA PRO A 25 -18.33 -15.93 9.16
C PRO A 25 -18.45 -17.39 8.71
N LYS A 26 -18.41 -17.67 7.40
CA LYS A 26 -18.46 -19.04 6.86
C LYS A 26 -17.17 -19.80 7.18
N VAL A 27 -16.01 -19.15 7.07
CA VAL A 27 -14.72 -19.72 7.51
C VAL A 27 -14.79 -20.15 8.97
N MET A 28 -15.32 -19.28 9.82
CA MET A 28 -15.46 -19.54 11.25
C MET A 28 -16.44 -20.68 11.55
N GLN A 29 -17.52 -20.79 10.80
CA GLN A 29 -18.48 -21.90 10.95
C GLN A 29 -17.82 -23.24 10.62
N ILE A 30 -17.10 -23.35 9.50
CA ILE A 30 -16.40 -24.59 9.09
C ILE A 30 -15.39 -25.02 10.17
N PHE A 31 -14.69 -24.05 10.78
CA PHE A 31 -13.77 -24.31 11.87
C PHE A 31 -14.47 -24.87 13.12
N GLN A 32 -15.61 -24.30 13.49
CA GLN A 32 -16.41 -24.75 14.64
C GLN A 32 -16.97 -26.17 14.44
N GLU A 33 -17.18 -26.58 13.20
CA GLU A 33 -17.58 -27.95 12.82
C GLU A 33 -16.41 -28.97 12.90
N GLY A 34 -15.18 -28.53 13.22
CA GLY A 34 -14.00 -29.40 13.31
C GLY A 34 -13.41 -29.79 11.95
N ARG A 35 -13.82 -29.13 10.86
CA ARG A 35 -13.38 -29.43 9.48
C ARG A 35 -12.13 -28.64 9.13
N TYR A 36 -11.02 -28.93 9.80
CA TYR A 36 -9.82 -28.08 9.80
C TYR A 36 -9.15 -27.90 8.42
N ARG A 37 -9.05 -28.96 7.60
CA ARG A 37 -8.52 -28.81 6.23
C ARG A 37 -9.41 -27.92 5.37
N ASP A 38 -10.72 -28.11 5.45
CA ASP A 38 -11.69 -27.27 4.74
C ASP A 38 -11.61 -25.81 5.22
N THR A 39 -11.40 -25.59 6.52
CA THR A 39 -11.15 -24.25 7.08
C THR A 39 -9.91 -23.62 6.45
N PHE A 40 -8.79 -24.34 6.40
CA PHE A 40 -7.55 -23.82 5.79
C PHE A 40 -7.78 -23.42 4.34
N MET A 41 -8.45 -24.28 3.56
CA MET A 41 -8.83 -23.99 2.18
C MET A 41 -9.78 -22.79 2.07
N ALA A 42 -10.74 -22.64 2.97
CA ALA A 42 -11.64 -21.51 3.00
C ALA A 42 -10.90 -20.19 3.28
N ILE A 43 -9.86 -20.21 4.13
CA ILE A 43 -9.00 -19.05 4.39
C ILE A 43 -8.20 -18.66 3.15
N LEU A 44 -7.60 -19.63 2.45
CA LEU A 44 -6.85 -19.35 1.21
C LEU A 44 -7.77 -18.71 0.14
N ASN A 45 -8.98 -19.24 -0.02
CA ASN A 45 -9.97 -18.69 -0.95
C ASN A 45 -10.46 -17.30 -0.51
N TYR A 46 -10.63 -17.09 0.79
CA TYR A 46 -10.98 -15.79 1.36
C TYR A 46 -9.90 -14.74 1.07
N ILE A 47 -8.62 -15.12 1.14
CA ILE A 47 -7.49 -14.25 0.81
C ILE A 47 -7.48 -13.96 -0.69
N ASN A 48 -7.46 -15.03 -1.52
CA ASN A 48 -7.35 -14.91 -2.97
C ASN A 48 -7.74 -16.20 -3.71
N ALA A 49 -9.04 -16.38 -3.98
CA ALA A 49 -9.54 -17.54 -4.73
C ALA A 49 -8.97 -17.66 -6.17
N GLU A 50 -8.63 -16.55 -6.82
CA GLU A 50 -8.03 -16.57 -8.16
C GLU A 50 -6.65 -17.26 -8.13
N GLN A 51 -5.81 -16.90 -7.16
CA GLN A 51 -4.51 -17.53 -7.00
C GLN A 51 -4.59 -18.97 -6.50
N VAL A 52 -5.56 -19.31 -5.62
CA VAL A 52 -5.82 -20.72 -5.23
C VAL A 52 -6.08 -21.58 -6.46
N LYS A 53 -6.90 -21.10 -7.39
CA LYS A 53 -7.20 -21.82 -8.63
C LYS A 53 -6.00 -21.87 -9.58
N LYS A 54 -5.21 -20.79 -9.66
CA LYS A 54 -4.11 -20.66 -10.62
C LYS A 54 -2.83 -21.39 -10.19
N TYR A 55 -2.55 -21.43 -8.89
CA TYR A 55 -1.29 -21.91 -8.32
C TYR A 55 -1.41 -23.10 -7.38
N GLY A 56 -2.62 -23.62 -7.15
CA GLY A 56 -2.82 -24.92 -6.51
C GLY A 56 -2.57 -26.07 -7.47
N ASN A 57 -2.02 -27.17 -6.97
CA ASN A 57 -2.02 -28.44 -7.68
C ASN A 57 -3.44 -29.06 -7.76
N GLU A 58 -3.61 -30.09 -8.58
CA GLU A 58 -4.92 -30.72 -8.83
C GLU A 58 -5.62 -31.19 -7.53
N ASP A 59 -4.84 -31.73 -6.59
CA ASP A 59 -5.34 -32.26 -5.31
C ASP A 59 -5.50 -31.19 -4.21
N GLN A 60 -5.12 -29.94 -4.47
CA GLN A 60 -5.13 -28.84 -3.49
C GLN A 60 -4.36 -29.18 -2.21
N THR A 61 -3.18 -29.76 -2.37
CA THR A 61 -2.23 -30.11 -1.30
C THR A 61 -0.96 -29.28 -1.34
N HIS A 62 -0.71 -28.59 -2.44
CA HIS A 62 0.46 -27.74 -2.64
C HIS A 62 0.09 -26.47 -3.42
N PHE A 63 0.62 -25.32 -2.99
CA PHE A 63 0.37 -24.01 -3.60
C PHE A 63 1.65 -23.19 -3.70
N GLU A 64 1.80 -22.43 -4.79
CA GLU A 64 2.92 -21.51 -5.02
C GLU A 64 2.39 -20.08 -5.26
N PHE A 65 1.91 -19.43 -4.21
CA PHE A 65 1.28 -18.11 -4.29
C PHE A 65 2.30 -17.03 -4.62
N ARG A 66 1.93 -16.09 -5.49
CA ARG A 66 2.77 -14.93 -5.83
C ARG A 66 2.38 -13.72 -5.00
N HIS A 67 3.37 -13.08 -4.39
CA HIS A 67 3.19 -11.86 -3.62
C HIS A 67 4.43 -10.97 -3.76
N GLY A 68 4.31 -9.90 -4.54
CA GLY A 68 5.41 -8.97 -4.76
C GLY A 68 6.61 -9.67 -5.39
N SER A 69 7.77 -9.58 -4.73
CA SER A 69 9.01 -10.24 -5.13
C SER A 69 9.11 -11.72 -4.71
N THR A 70 8.19 -12.17 -3.85
CA THR A 70 8.29 -13.44 -3.14
C THR A 70 7.26 -14.45 -3.65
N VAL A 71 7.60 -15.74 -3.56
CA VAL A 71 6.69 -16.86 -3.79
C VAL A 71 6.49 -17.60 -2.48
N LEU A 72 5.24 -17.72 -2.05
CA LEU A 72 4.84 -18.43 -0.85
C LEU A 72 4.43 -19.86 -1.24
N SER A 73 5.32 -20.80 -0.92
CA SER A 73 5.07 -22.23 -1.05
C SER A 73 4.32 -22.73 0.18
N VAL A 74 3.18 -23.39 -0.04
CA VAL A 74 2.31 -23.91 1.01
C VAL A 74 2.02 -25.38 0.74
N ASP A 75 2.43 -26.25 1.64
CA ASP A 75 2.03 -27.65 1.65
C ASP A 75 0.99 -27.89 2.74
N VAL A 76 -0.09 -28.61 2.44
CA VAL A 76 -1.17 -28.89 3.39
C VAL A 76 -1.77 -30.28 3.19
N ASN A 77 -2.05 -30.96 4.30
CA ASN A 77 -2.79 -32.23 4.34
C ASN A 77 -3.80 -32.22 5.51
N ASP A 78 -4.39 -33.37 5.81
CA ASP A 78 -5.41 -33.49 6.89
C ASP A 78 -4.85 -33.32 8.31
N LYS A 79 -3.52 -33.35 8.49
CA LYS A 79 -2.84 -33.31 9.79
C LYS A 79 -2.07 -32.03 10.02
N ASP A 80 -1.36 -31.55 9.02
CA ASP A 80 -0.44 -30.43 9.15
C ASP A 80 -0.37 -29.59 7.87
N TYR A 81 0.25 -28.42 8.01
CA TYR A 81 0.67 -27.58 6.90
C TYR A 81 2.03 -26.95 7.18
N THR A 82 2.71 -26.61 6.09
CA THR A 82 3.97 -25.86 6.12
C THR A 82 3.91 -24.68 5.17
N ILE A 83 4.62 -23.62 5.53
CA ILE A 83 4.80 -22.43 4.70
C ILE A 83 6.29 -22.19 4.55
N ARG A 84 6.72 -22.02 3.30
CA ARG A 84 8.09 -21.67 2.92
C ARG A 84 8.07 -20.53 1.93
N ALA A 85 8.80 -19.45 2.20
CA ALA A 85 8.94 -18.35 1.27
C ALA A 85 10.40 -17.89 1.21
N PRO A 86 11.16 -18.25 0.17
CA PRO A 86 12.51 -17.75 -0.05
C PRO A 86 12.48 -16.22 -0.15
N PHE A 87 13.32 -15.54 0.63
CA PHE A 87 13.30 -14.09 0.75
C PHE A 87 14.51 -13.45 0.08
N LEU A 88 15.68 -13.55 0.71
CA LEU A 88 16.91 -12.91 0.24
C LEU A 88 18.09 -13.87 0.30
N LYS A 89 18.91 -13.82 -0.74
CA LYS A 89 20.17 -14.56 -0.82
C LYS A 89 21.29 -13.72 -0.21
N LEU A 90 22.11 -14.34 0.61
CA LEU A 90 23.32 -13.73 1.13
C LEU A 90 24.26 -13.41 -0.03
N ALA A 91 24.55 -12.13 -0.19
CA ALA A 91 25.50 -11.58 -1.12
C ALA A 91 26.08 -10.29 -0.54
N GLY A 92 27.15 -9.78 -1.16
CA GLY A 92 27.83 -8.58 -0.70
C GLY A 92 28.70 -8.77 0.56
N ASP A 93 29.27 -7.67 1.04
CA ASP A 93 30.25 -7.61 2.12
C ASP A 93 29.65 -7.20 3.48
N LYS A 94 28.41 -6.69 3.51
CA LYS A 94 27.72 -6.19 4.71
C LYS A 94 26.86 -7.27 5.41
N LEU A 95 27.29 -8.53 5.41
CA LEU A 95 26.49 -9.65 5.93
C LEU A 95 26.23 -9.57 7.44
N VAL A 96 27.21 -9.15 8.25
CA VAL A 96 27.03 -9.05 9.71
C VAL A 96 25.94 -8.06 10.12
N PRO A 97 25.94 -6.78 9.67
CA PRO A 97 24.85 -5.87 9.99
C PRO A 97 23.52 -6.28 9.37
N PHE A 98 23.52 -6.91 8.19
CA PHE A 98 22.32 -7.48 7.57
C PHE A 98 21.68 -8.57 8.45
N LEU A 99 22.44 -9.59 8.82
CA LEU A 99 21.95 -10.71 9.65
C LEU A 99 21.48 -10.25 11.04
N ARG A 100 22.05 -9.16 11.58
CA ARG A 100 21.55 -8.53 12.81
C ARG A 100 20.13 -7.98 12.62
N GLN A 101 19.86 -7.26 11.53
CA GLN A 101 18.53 -6.74 11.22
C GLN A 101 17.52 -7.87 10.98
N VAL A 102 17.93 -8.93 10.27
CA VAL A 102 17.10 -10.13 10.09
C VAL A 102 16.76 -10.78 11.44
N THR A 103 17.71 -10.82 12.36
CA THR A 103 17.47 -11.31 13.72
C THR A 103 16.47 -10.41 14.47
N GLU A 104 16.59 -9.09 14.34
CA GLU A 104 15.61 -8.14 14.90
C GLU A 104 14.20 -8.38 14.34
N LEU A 105 14.05 -8.68 13.04
CA LEU A 105 12.75 -9.06 12.46
C LEU A 105 12.17 -10.30 13.12
N ASN A 106 12.99 -11.33 13.35
CA ASN A 106 12.55 -12.57 14.03
C ASN A 106 12.03 -12.34 15.45
N PHE A 107 12.53 -11.32 16.17
CA PHE A 107 12.12 -11.05 17.56
C PHE A 107 11.02 -10.00 17.67
N ASN A 108 10.99 -9.00 16.80
CA ASN A 108 10.15 -7.80 16.97
C ASN A 108 9.02 -7.68 15.94
N THR A 109 9.17 -8.29 14.76
CA THR A 109 8.24 -8.10 13.63
C THR A 109 7.48 -9.37 13.29
N LEU A 110 8.17 -10.50 13.27
CA LEU A 110 7.59 -11.80 12.93
C LEU A 110 6.94 -12.44 14.15
N VAL A 111 5.63 -12.70 14.05
CA VAL A 111 4.85 -13.26 15.16
C VAL A 111 5.05 -14.77 15.25
N LEU A 112 4.73 -15.48 14.16
CA LEU A 112 4.73 -16.95 14.13
C LEU A 112 5.83 -17.52 13.24
N ALA A 113 5.98 -17.01 12.01
CA ALA A 113 7.03 -17.44 11.10
C ALA A 113 8.42 -17.02 11.59
N ARG A 114 9.45 -17.68 11.07
CA ARG A 114 10.85 -17.30 11.30
C ARG A 114 11.62 -17.25 9.99
N LEU A 115 12.52 -16.29 9.85
CA LEU A 115 13.56 -16.31 8.84
C LEU A 115 14.67 -17.28 9.28
N VAL A 116 14.89 -18.30 8.46
CA VAL A 116 15.90 -19.35 8.65
C VAL A 116 16.87 -19.30 7.46
N LEU A 117 18.16 -19.46 7.72
CA LEU A 117 19.18 -19.52 6.67
C LEU A 117 19.29 -20.96 6.12
N GLU A 118 19.06 -21.13 4.83
CA GLU A 118 19.12 -22.40 4.10
C GLU A 118 19.91 -22.20 2.81
N ASP A 119 21.06 -22.86 2.64
CA ASP A 119 21.88 -22.77 1.41
C ASP A 119 22.14 -21.33 0.95
N ASP A 120 22.57 -20.48 1.88
CA ASP A 120 22.79 -19.04 1.70
C ASP A 120 21.53 -18.21 1.38
N ILE A 121 20.33 -18.78 1.54
CA ILE A 121 19.05 -18.10 1.33
C ILE A 121 18.31 -17.98 2.66
N LEU A 122 18.01 -16.75 3.07
CA LEU A 122 17.06 -16.51 4.14
C LEU A 122 15.65 -16.82 3.63
N THR A 123 14.96 -17.67 4.37
CA THR A 123 13.66 -18.23 3.98
C THR A 123 12.70 -18.09 5.15
N PHE A 124 11.51 -17.51 4.91
CA PHE A 124 10.44 -17.56 5.89
C PHE A 124 9.96 -19.00 6.03
N ARG A 125 9.87 -19.49 7.27
CA ARG A 125 9.45 -20.84 7.61
C ARG A 125 8.37 -20.81 8.67
N PHE A 126 7.35 -21.65 8.47
CA PHE A 126 6.39 -22.01 9.50
C PHE A 126 5.86 -23.42 9.26
N ALA A 127 5.56 -24.15 10.33
CA ALA A 127 4.91 -25.45 10.27
C ALA A 127 4.02 -25.63 11.50
N SER A 128 2.84 -26.22 11.31
CA SER A 128 1.91 -26.48 12.42
C SER A 128 0.97 -27.64 12.10
N PRO A 129 0.52 -28.40 13.11
CA PRO A 129 -0.72 -29.18 13.02
C PRO A 129 -1.90 -28.28 12.62
N ILE A 130 -2.81 -28.83 11.82
CA ILE A 130 -3.95 -28.10 11.24
C ILE A 130 -5.08 -27.91 12.26
N ASP A 131 -5.26 -28.87 13.17
CA ASP A 131 -6.28 -28.86 14.22
C ASP A 131 -6.03 -27.79 15.32
N GLY A 132 -4.77 -27.37 15.51
CA GLY A 132 -4.38 -26.31 16.42
C GLY A 132 -4.45 -24.89 15.85
N SER A 133 -4.82 -24.73 14.58
CA SER A 133 -4.68 -23.47 13.85
C SER A 133 -5.99 -22.69 13.73
N PHE A 134 -6.21 -21.76 14.65
CA PHE A 134 -7.36 -20.87 14.64
C PHE A 134 -7.36 -19.96 13.39
N PRO A 135 -8.51 -19.72 12.71
CA PRO A 135 -8.53 -19.05 11.41
C PRO A 135 -7.82 -17.69 11.35
N TYR A 136 -8.03 -16.85 12.36
CA TYR A 136 -7.35 -15.55 12.45
C TYR A 136 -5.82 -15.68 12.51
N LYS A 137 -5.30 -16.69 13.22
CA LYS A 137 -3.85 -16.92 13.28
C LYS A 137 -3.26 -17.30 11.93
N VAL A 138 -3.98 -18.10 11.15
CA VAL A 138 -3.55 -18.52 9.81
C VAL A 138 -3.57 -17.31 8.86
N TYR A 139 -4.64 -16.51 8.88
CA TYR A 139 -4.71 -15.29 8.08
C TYR A 139 -3.60 -14.30 8.45
N ASP A 140 -3.41 -14.04 9.75
CA ASP A 140 -2.36 -13.14 10.25
C ASP A 140 -0.95 -13.66 9.94
N LEU A 141 -0.74 -14.98 9.91
CA LEU A 141 0.51 -15.59 9.49
C LEU A 141 0.84 -15.27 8.03
N PHE A 142 -0.10 -15.48 7.10
CA PHE A 142 0.10 -15.12 5.70
C PHE A 142 0.36 -13.62 5.56
N LYS A 143 -0.47 -12.79 6.21
CA LYS A 143 -0.31 -11.34 6.20
C LYS A 143 1.05 -10.90 6.72
N ASN A 144 1.51 -11.45 7.84
CA ASN A 144 2.78 -11.08 8.45
C ASN A 144 3.99 -11.49 7.58
N ILE A 145 3.98 -12.67 6.95
CA ILE A 145 5.03 -13.08 6.00
C ILE A 145 5.07 -12.14 4.81
N CYS A 146 3.93 -12.01 4.12
CA CYS A 146 3.75 -11.18 2.92
C CYS A 146 4.19 -9.73 3.15
N HIS A 147 3.61 -9.06 4.15
CA HIS A 147 3.93 -7.66 4.44
C HIS A 147 5.36 -7.47 4.94
N THR A 148 5.95 -8.45 5.64
CA THR A 148 7.36 -8.33 6.05
C THR A 148 8.29 -8.49 4.84
N ALA A 149 7.96 -9.36 3.88
CA ALA A 149 8.75 -9.51 2.67
C ALA A 149 8.77 -8.18 1.88
N ASP A 150 7.60 -7.65 1.54
CA ASP A 150 7.46 -6.43 0.72
C ASP A 150 8.01 -5.16 1.39
N ASN A 151 8.00 -5.09 2.73
CA ASN A 151 8.50 -3.89 3.43
C ASN A 151 10.03 -3.84 3.55
N PHE A 152 10.72 -4.97 3.38
CA PHE A 152 12.14 -5.09 3.74
C PHE A 152 13.05 -5.61 2.64
N ASP A 153 12.54 -6.25 1.58
CA ASP A 153 13.37 -6.75 0.48
C ASP A 153 14.20 -5.63 -0.17
N ASP A 154 13.57 -4.59 -0.72
CA ASP A 154 14.26 -3.51 -1.42
C ASP A 154 15.21 -2.76 -0.51
N PHE A 155 14.74 -2.48 0.71
CA PHE A 155 15.55 -1.80 1.71
C PHE A 155 16.82 -2.59 2.03
N PHE A 156 16.71 -3.92 2.16
CA PHE A 156 17.87 -4.74 2.44
C PHE A 156 18.79 -4.89 1.23
N ILE A 157 18.23 -5.04 0.03
CA ILE A 157 19.00 -5.10 -1.22
C ILE A 157 19.82 -3.81 -1.39
N ASP A 158 19.18 -2.64 -1.32
CA ASP A 158 19.86 -1.34 -1.48
C ASP A 158 20.90 -1.09 -0.37
N LYS A 159 20.53 -1.34 0.89
CA LYS A 159 21.40 -1.00 2.04
C LYS A 159 22.58 -1.95 2.21
N PHE A 160 22.35 -3.24 2.00
CA PHE A 160 23.30 -4.31 2.34
C PHE A 160 23.90 -5.02 1.13
N GLY A 161 23.38 -4.80 -0.08
CA GLY A 161 23.90 -5.43 -1.30
C GLY A 161 23.59 -6.93 -1.37
N VAL A 162 22.52 -7.38 -0.70
CA VAL A 162 21.98 -8.74 -0.82
C VAL A 162 21.18 -8.86 -2.11
N GLU A 163 20.89 -10.09 -2.53
CA GLU A 163 20.19 -10.36 -3.79
C GLU A 163 18.82 -11.00 -3.53
N HIS A 164 17.90 -10.87 -4.49
CA HIS A 164 16.67 -11.65 -4.46
C HIS A 164 17.00 -13.15 -4.44
N ALA A 165 16.28 -13.92 -3.62
CA ALA A 165 16.43 -15.37 -3.57
C ALA A 165 16.03 -16.07 -4.89
N GLN A 166 15.23 -15.40 -5.71
CA GLN A 166 14.68 -15.90 -6.95
C GLN A 166 14.47 -14.75 -7.95
N GLU A 167 14.35 -15.10 -9.23
CA GLU A 167 14.03 -14.13 -10.27
C GLU A 167 12.62 -13.56 -10.07
N LEU A 168 12.50 -12.23 -10.15
CA LEU A 168 11.24 -11.51 -10.06
C LEU A 168 10.32 -11.92 -11.22
N LYS A 169 9.22 -12.61 -10.91
CA LYS A 169 8.20 -12.97 -11.91
C LYS A 169 7.21 -11.83 -12.09
N VAL A 170 7.65 -10.79 -12.80
CA VAL A 170 6.90 -9.53 -12.99
C VAL A 170 6.51 -9.34 -14.45
N GLU A 171 5.42 -8.60 -14.67
CA GLU A 171 5.06 -8.11 -16.00
C GLU A 171 5.51 -6.66 -16.12
N HIS A 172 6.35 -6.37 -17.11
CA HIS A 172 6.83 -5.01 -17.36
C HIS A 172 5.84 -4.22 -18.21
N TYR A 173 5.76 -2.92 -17.93
CA TYR A 173 5.10 -1.98 -18.82
C TYR A 173 5.90 -1.80 -20.10
N THR A 174 5.22 -1.40 -21.16
CA THR A 174 5.87 -1.00 -22.42
C THR A 174 6.67 0.30 -22.22
N ASP A 175 7.69 0.53 -23.05
CA ASP A 175 8.48 1.78 -23.00
C ASP A 175 7.57 3.02 -23.11
N ALA A 176 6.56 2.99 -23.98
CA ALA A 176 5.61 4.11 -24.13
C ALA A 176 4.78 4.37 -22.86
N GLU A 177 4.40 3.32 -22.11
CA GLU A 177 3.73 3.48 -20.82
C GLU A 177 4.67 4.05 -19.76
N VAL A 178 5.92 3.55 -19.70
CA VAL A 178 6.95 4.06 -18.78
C VAL A 178 7.24 5.54 -19.04
N ASP A 179 7.30 5.94 -20.31
CA ASP A 179 7.48 7.33 -20.73
C ASP A 179 6.35 8.22 -20.21
N ALA A 180 5.09 7.81 -20.42
CA ALA A 180 3.93 8.53 -19.93
C ALA A 180 3.90 8.61 -18.39
N PHE A 181 4.27 7.52 -17.70
CA PHE A 181 4.35 7.50 -16.24
C PHE A 181 5.44 8.40 -15.71
N TYR A 182 6.58 8.49 -16.38
CA TYR A 182 7.66 9.38 -15.98
C TYR A 182 7.28 10.86 -16.16
N GLU A 183 6.60 11.20 -17.25
CA GLU A 183 6.06 12.56 -17.45
C GLU A 183 5.03 12.92 -16.37
N GLN A 184 4.13 11.99 -16.05
CA GLN A 184 3.13 12.16 -15.00
C GLN A 184 3.79 12.33 -13.61
N PHE A 185 4.78 11.49 -13.29
CA PHE A 185 5.59 11.57 -12.07
C PHE A 185 6.24 12.95 -11.90
N GLN A 186 6.91 13.44 -12.95
CA GLN A 186 7.56 14.75 -12.96
C GLN A 186 6.55 15.90 -12.82
N SER A 187 5.40 15.80 -13.50
CA SER A 187 4.33 16.79 -13.42
C SER A 187 3.76 16.92 -12.01
N ILE A 188 3.47 15.80 -11.37
CA ILE A 188 2.92 15.76 -10.00
C ILE A 188 3.93 16.33 -8.99
N LEU A 189 5.19 15.91 -9.05
CA LEU A 189 6.22 16.44 -8.14
C LEU A 189 6.45 17.95 -8.32
N LYS A 190 6.41 18.42 -9.57
CA LYS A 190 6.51 19.86 -9.85
C LYS A 190 5.34 20.63 -9.24
N GLU A 191 4.10 20.18 -9.49
CA GLU A 191 2.89 20.80 -8.92
C GLU A 191 2.95 20.80 -7.38
N ALA A 192 3.36 19.69 -6.77
CA ALA A 192 3.52 19.57 -5.32
C ALA A 192 4.47 20.63 -4.75
N MET A 193 5.65 20.79 -5.37
CA MET A 193 6.65 21.77 -4.91
C MET A 193 6.18 23.21 -5.10
N GLU A 194 5.46 23.52 -6.18
CA GLU A 194 4.87 24.84 -6.38
C GLU A 194 3.83 25.19 -5.30
N PHE A 195 3.00 24.23 -4.88
CA PHE A 195 2.06 24.43 -3.76
C PHE A 195 2.78 24.55 -2.42
N VAL A 196 3.81 23.74 -2.16
CA VAL A 196 4.62 23.83 -0.94
C VAL A 196 5.23 25.23 -0.83
N ASP A 197 5.89 25.71 -1.88
CA ASP A 197 6.50 27.04 -1.89
C ASP A 197 5.46 28.16 -1.70
N TYR A 198 4.27 28.01 -2.29
CA TYR A 198 3.16 28.94 -2.10
C TYR A 198 2.70 29.03 -0.63
N PHE A 199 2.53 27.89 0.04
CA PHE A 199 2.08 27.87 1.44
C PHE A 199 3.18 28.30 2.41
N GLU A 200 4.43 27.90 2.18
CA GLU A 200 5.58 28.35 2.99
C GLU A 200 5.80 29.86 2.89
N GLY A 201 5.67 30.45 1.69
CA GLY A 201 5.74 31.90 1.50
C GLY A 201 4.68 32.68 2.32
N ARG A 202 3.57 32.02 2.66
CA ARG A 202 2.50 32.54 3.53
C ARG A 202 2.63 32.10 5.00
N ARG A 203 3.69 31.35 5.35
CA ARG A 203 3.91 30.71 6.66
C ARG A 203 2.79 29.74 7.07
N LEU A 204 2.12 29.14 6.09
CA LEU A 204 1.07 28.13 6.28
C LEU A 204 1.68 26.72 6.22
N TYR A 205 2.63 26.43 7.12
CA TYR A 205 3.41 25.18 7.08
C TYR A 205 2.56 23.92 7.19
N THR A 206 1.46 23.96 7.96
CA THR A 206 0.51 22.85 8.02
C THR A 206 -0.08 22.58 6.63
N PHE A 207 -0.45 23.61 5.88
CA PHE A 207 -1.03 23.43 4.54
C PHE A 207 0.04 22.94 3.56
N GLY A 208 1.27 23.44 3.65
CA GLY A 208 2.41 22.94 2.87
C GLY A 208 2.70 21.45 3.14
N LYS A 209 2.58 21.01 4.38
CA LYS A 209 2.74 19.60 4.75
C LYS A 209 1.58 18.74 4.26
N GLU A 210 0.33 19.16 4.49
CA GLU A 210 -0.84 18.39 4.05
C GLU A 210 -0.90 18.25 2.52
N ILE A 211 -0.59 19.32 1.77
CA ILE A 211 -0.57 19.24 0.31
C ILE A 211 0.53 18.31 -0.19
N LEU A 212 1.71 18.31 0.44
CA LEU A 212 2.78 17.42 0.04
C LEU A 212 2.43 15.95 0.31
N ILE A 213 1.80 15.64 1.45
CA ILE A 213 1.29 14.28 1.72
C ILE A 213 0.26 13.88 0.65
N LEU A 214 -0.71 14.75 0.35
CA LEU A 214 -1.75 14.52 -0.64
C LEU A 214 -1.15 14.20 -2.01
N GLU A 215 -0.20 15.01 -2.48
CA GLU A 215 0.43 14.86 -3.79
C GLU A 215 1.28 13.58 -3.89
N LEU A 216 1.97 13.20 -2.80
CA LEU A 216 2.71 11.94 -2.73
C LEU A 216 1.77 10.72 -2.71
N GLN A 217 0.61 10.82 -2.06
CA GLN A 217 -0.42 9.77 -2.13
C GLN A 217 -1.08 9.72 -3.51
N LYS A 218 -1.21 10.85 -4.20
CA LYS A 218 -1.63 10.95 -5.60
C LYS A 218 -0.65 10.21 -6.52
N LEU A 219 0.68 10.32 -6.30
CA LEU A 219 1.68 9.53 -7.04
C LEU A 219 1.45 8.03 -6.91
N ASP A 220 1.28 7.51 -5.69
CA ASP A 220 1.02 6.08 -5.48
C ASP A 220 -0.29 5.64 -6.15
N TYR A 221 -1.35 6.43 -5.98
CA TYR A 221 -2.63 6.18 -6.63
C TYR A 221 -2.52 6.10 -8.17
N SER A 222 -1.84 7.07 -8.77
CA SER A 222 -1.77 7.23 -10.23
C SER A 222 -0.82 6.22 -10.87
N LEU A 223 0.32 5.94 -10.22
CA LEU A 223 1.44 5.19 -10.83
C LEU A 223 1.62 3.78 -10.26
N ARG A 224 1.25 3.56 -8.98
CA ARG A 224 1.53 2.32 -8.22
C ARG A 224 2.96 1.80 -8.41
N PRO A 225 3.96 2.64 -8.08
CA PRO A 225 5.33 2.18 -8.15
C PRO A 225 5.51 0.96 -7.24
N GLN A 226 6.40 0.08 -7.64
CA GLN A 226 6.84 -1.04 -6.85
C GLN A 226 8.25 -0.75 -6.34
N GLY A 227 8.74 -1.56 -5.42
CA GLY A 227 10.15 -1.54 -5.16
C GLY A 227 10.64 -0.28 -4.40
N PHE A 228 11.88 0.08 -4.72
CA PHE A 228 12.57 1.29 -4.28
C PHE A 228 11.73 2.58 -4.31
N LEU A 229 11.06 2.91 -5.43
CA LEU A 229 10.34 4.18 -5.55
C LEU A 229 9.14 4.26 -4.59
N LYS A 230 8.42 3.15 -4.39
CA LYS A 230 7.35 3.07 -3.40
C LYS A 230 7.90 3.34 -2.00
N GLY A 231 9.00 2.67 -1.64
CA GLY A 231 9.65 2.84 -0.34
C GLY A 231 10.11 4.28 -0.08
N GLU A 232 10.68 4.96 -1.08
CA GLU A 232 11.10 6.36 -0.93
C GLU A 232 9.88 7.30 -0.78
N ILE A 233 8.79 7.09 -1.51
CA ILE A 233 7.55 7.87 -1.33
C ILE A 233 6.99 7.68 0.09
N GLU A 234 6.88 6.44 0.55
CA GLU A 234 6.36 6.11 1.89
C GLU A 234 7.23 6.68 3.02
N LYS A 235 8.55 6.66 2.84
CA LYS A 235 9.52 7.24 3.77
C LYS A 235 9.33 8.75 3.90
N VAL A 236 9.12 9.47 2.79
CA VAL A 236 8.84 10.91 2.82
C VAL A 236 7.51 11.18 3.53
N ILE A 237 6.44 10.44 3.20
CA ILE A 237 5.14 10.57 3.87
C ILE A 237 5.28 10.32 5.38
N LYS A 238 6.05 9.29 5.79
CA LYS A 238 6.31 8.97 7.19
C LYS A 238 7.06 10.11 7.90
N GLY A 239 8.04 10.73 7.23
CA GLY A 239 8.74 11.91 7.73
C GLY A 239 7.80 13.10 7.95
N LEU A 240 6.89 13.35 7.00
CA LEU A 240 5.87 14.41 7.11
C LEU A 240 4.83 14.13 8.21
N LYS A 241 4.62 12.86 8.57
CA LYS A 241 3.74 12.45 9.68
C LYS A 241 4.46 12.29 11.02
N ALA A 242 5.77 12.53 11.08
CA ALA A 242 6.55 12.40 12.31
C ALA A 242 6.12 13.42 13.38
N GLN A 243 6.44 13.12 14.63
CA GLN A 243 6.19 14.01 15.76
C GLN A 243 7.25 15.12 15.81
N ALA A 244 7.03 16.18 15.03
CA ALA A 244 7.86 17.37 14.93
C ALA A 244 6.99 18.60 14.57
N PRO A 245 7.53 19.83 14.64
CA PRO A 245 6.90 21.02 14.04
C PRO A 245 6.76 20.88 12.51
N ASP A 246 5.69 21.43 11.92
CA ASP A 246 5.38 21.24 10.49
C ASP A 246 6.39 21.94 9.56
N ASP A 247 6.96 23.08 9.99
CA ASP A 247 8.07 23.76 9.29
C ASP A 247 9.35 22.93 9.28
N GLN A 248 9.69 22.31 10.41
CA GLN A 248 10.82 21.39 10.50
C GLN A 248 10.63 20.16 9.60
N LYS A 249 9.42 19.58 9.59
CA LYS A 249 9.11 18.44 8.70
C LYS A 249 9.28 18.80 7.23
N LEU A 250 8.79 19.96 6.81
CA LEU A 250 8.97 20.42 5.43
C LEU A 250 10.45 20.63 5.11
N MET A 251 11.19 21.30 6.00
CA MET A 251 12.63 21.50 5.82
C MET A 251 13.39 20.18 5.64
N ASP A 252 13.05 19.15 6.43
CA ASP A 252 13.71 17.86 6.40
C ASP A 252 13.31 17.01 5.19
N GLN A 253 12.07 17.10 4.73
CA GLN A 253 11.53 16.21 3.70
C GLN A 253 11.58 16.79 2.28
N LYS A 254 11.56 18.12 2.09
CA LYS A 254 11.71 18.75 0.76
C LYS A 254 12.95 18.26 0.00
N PRO A 255 14.15 18.14 0.61
CA PRO A 255 15.32 17.61 -0.08
C PRO A 255 15.13 16.19 -0.62
N GLU A 256 14.37 15.33 0.06
CA GLU A 256 14.07 13.98 -0.44
C GLU A 256 13.12 14.02 -1.64
N VAL A 257 12.15 14.94 -1.65
CA VAL A 257 11.27 15.18 -2.81
C VAL A 257 12.06 15.71 -4.01
N VAL A 258 13.05 16.58 -3.78
CA VAL A 258 13.97 17.04 -4.84
C VAL A 258 14.77 15.87 -5.42
N LYS A 259 15.27 14.95 -4.58
CA LYS A 259 15.95 13.73 -5.08
C LYS A 259 15.02 12.85 -5.92
N LEU A 260 13.74 12.76 -5.55
CA LEU A 260 12.74 12.06 -6.36
C LEU A 260 12.57 12.75 -7.72
N GLN A 261 12.51 14.08 -7.74
CA GLN A 261 12.37 14.86 -8.97
C GLN A 261 13.61 14.75 -9.87
N GLU A 262 14.81 14.71 -9.29
CA GLU A 262 16.09 14.53 -10.00
C GLU A 262 16.36 13.07 -10.42
N MET A 263 15.46 12.13 -10.07
CA MET A 263 15.63 10.72 -10.40
C MET A 263 15.67 10.50 -11.91
N ALA A 264 16.74 9.85 -12.38
CA ALA A 264 16.87 9.43 -13.77
C ALA A 264 15.77 8.44 -14.16
N LYS A 265 15.27 8.57 -15.39
CA LYS A 265 14.17 7.75 -15.92
C LYS A 265 14.49 6.25 -15.88
N GLU A 266 15.75 5.87 -16.08
CA GLU A 266 16.20 4.48 -16.01
C GLU A 266 16.01 3.90 -14.61
N LYS A 267 16.28 4.69 -13.57
CA LYS A 267 16.06 4.28 -12.18
C LYS A 267 14.57 4.25 -11.84
N PHE A 268 13.80 5.22 -12.33
CA PHE A 268 12.33 5.22 -12.21
C PHE A 268 11.72 3.96 -12.83
N ALA A 269 12.13 3.60 -14.05
CA ALA A 269 11.62 2.46 -14.80
C ALA A 269 11.82 1.12 -14.06
N GLN A 270 12.89 0.98 -13.27
CA GLN A 270 13.13 -0.21 -12.45
C GLN A 270 12.04 -0.45 -11.40
N SER A 271 11.30 0.60 -11.01
CA SER A 271 10.16 0.52 -10.07
C SER A 271 8.81 0.40 -10.78
N MET A 272 8.78 0.35 -12.11
CA MET A 272 7.55 0.28 -12.91
C MET A 272 7.35 -1.12 -13.46
N TYR A 273 6.70 -1.97 -12.68
CA TYR A 273 6.30 -3.32 -13.07
C TYR A 273 5.02 -3.74 -12.35
N LYS A 274 4.35 -4.75 -12.88
CA LYS A 274 3.15 -5.35 -12.27
C LYS A 274 3.55 -6.60 -11.50
N VAL A 275 3.01 -6.72 -10.30
CA VAL A 275 3.16 -7.88 -9.43
C VAL A 275 1.80 -8.54 -9.19
N GLU A 276 1.83 -9.84 -8.94
CA GLU A 276 0.69 -10.53 -8.36
C GLU A 276 0.77 -10.40 -6.84
N VAL A 277 -0.39 -10.14 -6.21
CA VAL A 277 -0.49 -9.91 -4.76
C VAL A 277 -1.39 -10.99 -4.18
N PHE A 278 -0.82 -11.86 -3.34
CA PHE A 278 -1.62 -12.88 -2.64
C PHE A 278 -2.45 -12.25 -1.51
N VAL A 279 -1.78 -11.64 -0.52
CA VAL A 279 -2.45 -10.93 0.57
C VAL A 279 -2.54 -9.45 0.24
N PRO A 280 -3.72 -8.80 0.25
CA PRO A 280 -3.82 -7.38 0.01
C PRO A 280 -3.00 -6.54 1.00
N GLU A 281 -2.36 -5.48 0.50
CA GLU A 281 -1.59 -4.54 1.34
C GLU A 281 -2.50 -3.62 2.15
N GLY A 282 -3.58 -3.13 1.53
CA GLY A 282 -4.49 -2.16 2.12
C GLY A 282 -5.43 -2.77 3.15
N GLY A 283 -5.86 -1.95 4.12
CA GLY A 283 -7.00 -2.26 4.97
C GLY A 283 -8.27 -2.43 4.13
N LYS A 284 -9.14 -3.38 4.49
CA LYS A 284 -10.45 -3.50 3.84
C LYS A 284 -11.43 -2.59 4.56
N MET A 285 -12.13 -1.76 3.80
CA MET A 285 -13.27 -1.00 4.32
C MET A 285 -14.56 -1.40 3.59
N ASP A 286 -15.61 -1.67 4.36
CA ASP A 286 -16.97 -1.73 3.83
C ASP A 286 -17.57 -0.32 3.72
N VAL A 287 -18.78 -0.21 3.15
CA VAL A 287 -19.44 1.09 2.98
C VAL A 287 -19.62 1.81 4.31
N MET A 288 -19.95 1.07 5.39
CA MET A 288 -20.13 1.66 6.72
C MET A 288 -18.81 2.18 7.30
N GLY A 289 -17.72 1.43 7.13
CA GLY A 289 -16.37 1.84 7.49
C GLY A 289 -15.96 3.12 6.78
N VAL A 290 -16.23 3.23 5.48
CA VAL A 290 -15.96 4.46 4.71
C VAL A 290 -16.81 5.64 5.21
N LYS A 291 -18.10 5.45 5.49
CA LYS A 291 -18.95 6.50 6.09
C LYS A 291 -18.39 6.96 7.44
N ASN A 292 -18.02 6.03 8.31
CA ASN A 292 -17.44 6.34 9.61
C ASN A 292 -16.11 7.08 9.49
N TYR A 293 -15.29 6.71 8.50
CA TYR A 293 -14.02 7.37 8.20
C TYR A 293 -14.22 8.85 7.85
N PHE A 294 -15.15 9.17 6.93
CA PHE A 294 -15.38 10.55 6.48
C PHE A 294 -16.24 11.41 7.40
N LYS A 295 -16.86 10.84 8.44
CA LYS A 295 -17.77 11.59 9.31
C LYS A 295 -17.12 12.85 9.89
N LYS A 296 -15.92 12.70 10.47
CA LYS A 296 -15.20 13.84 11.04
C LYS A 296 -14.69 14.80 9.97
N THR A 297 -14.22 14.26 8.84
CA THR A 297 -13.75 15.04 7.67
C THR A 297 -14.83 16.00 7.19
N VAL A 298 -16.06 15.52 7.02
CA VAL A 298 -17.22 16.33 6.60
C VAL A 298 -17.53 17.40 7.64
N GLU A 299 -17.61 17.03 8.93
CA GLU A 299 -17.88 17.98 10.03
C GLU A 299 -16.82 19.09 10.14
N ASP A 300 -15.54 18.76 9.95
CA ASP A 300 -14.46 19.74 10.02
C ASP A 300 -14.40 20.63 8.77
N ALA A 301 -14.64 20.07 7.58
CA ALA A 301 -14.73 20.83 6.34
C ALA A 301 -15.91 21.82 6.34
N GLU A 302 -17.08 21.45 6.88
CA GLU A 302 -18.22 22.36 7.04
C GLU A 302 -17.86 23.61 7.86
N LYS A 303 -17.15 23.42 8.99
CA LYS A 303 -16.68 24.53 9.85
C LYS A 303 -15.69 25.44 9.12
N ASP A 304 -14.82 24.87 8.29
CA ASP A 304 -13.87 25.64 7.49
C ASP A 304 -14.60 26.46 6.41
N LEU A 305 -15.62 25.90 5.75
CA LEU A 305 -16.43 26.62 4.77
C LEU A 305 -17.24 27.76 5.40
N GLU A 306 -17.80 27.59 6.60
CA GLU A 306 -18.48 28.67 7.34
C GLU A 306 -17.55 29.88 7.56
N ARG A 307 -16.25 29.62 7.74
CA ARG A 307 -15.21 30.64 7.92
C ARG A 307 -14.58 31.11 6.60
N ARG A 308 -15.04 30.59 5.47
CA ARG A 308 -14.46 30.82 4.13
C ARG A 308 -12.99 30.39 4.03
N ALA A 309 -12.60 29.38 4.80
CA ALA A 309 -11.27 28.78 4.79
C ALA A 309 -11.18 27.69 3.71
N TYR A 310 -11.38 28.08 2.44
CA TYR A 310 -11.55 27.17 1.31
C TYR A 310 -10.33 26.25 1.09
N GLU A 311 -9.10 26.76 1.26
CA GLU A 311 -7.91 25.92 1.13
C GLU A 311 -7.86 24.83 2.22
N GLY A 312 -8.26 25.16 3.45
CA GLY A 312 -8.32 24.21 4.56
C GLY A 312 -9.37 23.11 4.32
N ALA A 313 -10.58 23.52 3.93
CA ALA A 313 -11.66 22.59 3.60
C ALA A 313 -11.25 21.63 2.47
N TYR A 314 -10.68 22.13 1.37
CA TYR A 314 -10.19 21.27 0.30
C TYR A 314 -9.12 20.30 0.78
N LEU A 315 -8.10 20.77 1.51
CA LEU A 315 -6.98 19.93 1.94
C LEU A 315 -7.43 18.77 2.81
N ILE A 316 -8.37 19.00 3.73
CA ILE A 316 -8.95 17.96 4.57
C ILE A 316 -9.76 16.97 3.72
N LEU A 317 -10.65 17.46 2.85
CA LEU A 317 -11.51 16.62 2.01
C LEU A 317 -10.69 15.77 1.03
N ALA A 318 -9.87 16.39 0.19
CA ALA A 318 -9.07 15.70 -0.81
C ALA A 318 -7.96 14.86 -0.17
N GLY A 319 -7.33 15.36 0.90
CA GLY A 319 -6.30 14.64 1.64
C GLY A 319 -6.82 13.35 2.26
N ASP A 320 -8.03 13.37 2.83
CA ASP A 320 -8.63 12.16 3.40
C ASP A 320 -9.10 11.18 2.31
N ILE A 321 -9.54 11.66 1.14
CA ILE A 321 -9.85 10.80 -0.01
C ILE A 321 -8.58 10.09 -0.50
N TYR A 322 -7.49 10.83 -0.76
CA TYR A 322 -6.23 10.21 -1.19
C TYR A 322 -5.64 9.29 -0.11
N SER A 323 -5.74 9.66 1.17
CA SER A 323 -5.33 8.79 2.27
C SER A 323 -6.14 7.50 2.32
N LEU A 324 -7.45 7.57 2.09
CA LEU A 324 -8.30 6.40 2.04
C LEU A 324 -7.88 5.47 0.87
N LEU A 325 -7.67 6.04 -0.33
CA LEU A 325 -7.21 5.31 -1.52
C LEU A 325 -5.82 4.70 -1.38
N PHE A 326 -4.95 5.35 -0.60
CA PHE A 326 -3.58 4.91 -0.35
C PHE A 326 -3.52 3.72 0.61
N TYR A 327 -4.25 3.79 1.74
CA TYR A 327 -4.16 2.80 2.80
C TYR A 327 -5.18 1.66 2.70
N ASN A 328 -6.21 1.79 1.86
CA ASN A 328 -7.34 0.86 1.89
C ASN A 328 -7.78 0.41 0.49
N ASP A 329 -8.24 -0.83 0.44
CA ASP A 329 -9.00 -1.34 -0.68
C ASP A 329 -10.49 -1.06 -0.43
N LEU A 330 -11.14 -0.50 -1.45
CA LEU A 330 -12.51 -0.02 -1.37
C LEU A 330 -13.46 -0.87 -2.23
N PRO A 331 -14.76 -0.90 -1.90
CA PRO A 331 -15.79 -1.38 -2.81
C PRO A 331 -15.73 -0.59 -4.12
N GLU A 332 -15.95 -1.27 -5.25
CA GLU A 332 -15.74 -0.69 -6.59
C GLU A 332 -16.57 0.57 -6.82
N ASP A 333 -17.82 0.58 -6.37
CA ASP A 333 -18.74 1.72 -6.52
C ASP A 333 -18.27 2.93 -5.69
N ILE A 334 -17.75 2.68 -4.48
CA ILE A 334 -17.19 3.74 -3.63
C ILE A 334 -15.92 4.30 -4.26
N TYR A 335 -15.04 3.43 -4.74
CA TYR A 335 -13.83 3.85 -5.45
C TYR A 335 -14.17 4.75 -6.64
N LYS A 336 -15.09 4.31 -7.51
CA LYS A 336 -15.50 5.08 -8.70
C LYS A 336 -16.05 6.45 -8.30
N MET A 337 -16.94 6.48 -7.32
CA MET A 337 -17.54 7.73 -6.84
C MET A 337 -16.46 8.70 -6.32
N LEU A 338 -15.51 8.24 -5.49
CA LEU A 338 -14.43 9.10 -4.98
C LEU A 338 -13.52 9.63 -6.09
N VAL A 339 -13.20 8.79 -7.07
CA VAL A 339 -12.41 9.21 -8.25
C VAL A 339 -13.15 10.28 -9.06
N GLU A 340 -14.45 10.10 -9.30
CA GLU A 340 -15.27 11.11 -9.99
C GLU A 340 -15.33 12.44 -9.24
N LEU A 341 -15.32 12.41 -7.90
CA LEU A 341 -15.28 13.64 -7.09
C LEU A 341 -13.94 14.37 -7.27
N LEU A 342 -12.82 13.65 -7.19
CA LEU A 342 -11.49 14.23 -7.42
C LEU A 342 -11.37 14.81 -8.83
N GLU A 343 -11.87 14.10 -9.84
CA GLU A 343 -11.88 14.56 -11.24
C GLU A 343 -12.71 15.83 -11.41
N LYS A 344 -13.91 15.90 -10.80
CA LYS A 344 -14.76 17.10 -10.86
C LYS A 344 -14.17 18.30 -10.12
N ALA A 345 -13.40 18.07 -9.05
CA ALA A 345 -12.77 19.13 -8.26
C ALA A 345 -11.45 19.66 -8.89
N SER A 346 -10.84 18.86 -9.78
CA SER A 346 -9.55 19.13 -10.42
C SER A 346 -9.42 20.54 -11.00
N GLY A 347 -8.37 21.26 -10.59
CA GLY A 347 -7.98 22.55 -11.20
C GLY A 347 -9.00 23.70 -11.03
N LYS A 348 -10.09 23.48 -10.28
CA LYS A 348 -11.11 24.49 -9.99
C LYS A 348 -10.62 25.51 -8.96
N PRO A 349 -11.22 26.70 -8.89
CA PRO A 349 -11.03 27.59 -7.74
C PRO A 349 -11.29 26.83 -6.43
N TRP A 350 -10.54 27.13 -5.37
CA TRP A 350 -10.65 26.41 -4.09
C TRP A 350 -12.10 26.29 -3.59
N SER A 351 -12.85 27.39 -3.65
CA SER A 351 -14.26 27.48 -3.22
C SER A 351 -15.25 26.69 -4.08
N GLU A 352 -14.89 26.33 -5.30
CA GLU A 352 -15.69 25.41 -6.11
C GLU A 352 -15.25 23.96 -5.87
N ALA A 353 -13.95 23.73 -5.75
CA ALA A 353 -13.38 22.41 -5.54
C ALA A 353 -13.83 21.79 -4.21
N ASP A 354 -13.77 22.54 -3.11
CA ASP A 354 -14.20 22.09 -1.79
C ASP A 354 -15.70 21.77 -1.75
N THR A 355 -16.54 22.57 -2.41
CA THR A 355 -18.00 22.39 -2.47
C THR A 355 -18.34 21.11 -3.20
N VAL A 356 -17.69 20.85 -4.34
CA VAL A 356 -17.85 19.58 -5.09
C VAL A 356 -17.51 18.38 -4.21
N LEU A 357 -16.38 18.42 -3.50
CA LEU A 357 -15.95 17.32 -2.64
C LEU A 357 -16.88 17.13 -1.44
N LEU A 358 -17.27 18.23 -0.78
CA LEU A 358 -18.14 18.19 0.40
C LEU A 358 -19.53 17.64 0.06
N GLU A 359 -20.19 18.18 -0.96
CA GLU A 359 -21.51 17.71 -1.39
C GLU A 359 -21.46 16.23 -1.79
N GLY A 360 -20.39 15.82 -2.47
CA GLY A 360 -20.12 14.44 -2.82
C GLY A 360 -20.06 13.52 -1.60
N LEU A 361 -19.24 13.87 -0.61
CA LEU A 361 -19.10 13.09 0.61
C LEU A 361 -20.37 13.14 1.49
N GLN A 362 -21.07 14.26 1.57
CA GLN A 362 -22.37 14.34 2.27
C GLN A 362 -23.41 13.40 1.64
N ASN A 363 -23.41 13.26 0.31
CA ASN A 363 -24.29 12.31 -0.37
C ASN A 363 -23.90 10.86 -0.09
N LEU A 364 -22.62 10.56 0.08
CA LEU A 364 -22.17 9.25 0.56
C LEU A 364 -22.67 8.97 1.99
N MET A 365 -22.78 9.99 2.83
CA MET A 365 -23.22 9.82 4.22
C MET A 365 -24.71 9.47 4.35
N LYS A 366 -25.56 9.92 3.42
CA LYS A 366 -26.99 9.56 3.34
C LYS A 366 -27.18 8.07 3.10
#